data_AF-C4JJW3-F1
#
_entry.id   AF-C4JJW3-F1
#
_cell.length_a   1.000
_cell.length_b   1.000
_cell.length_c   1.000
_cell.angle_alpha   90.00
_cell.angle_beta   90.00
_cell.angle_gamma   90.00
#
_symmetry.space_group_name_H-M   'P 1'
#
loop_
_entity.id
_entity.type
_entity.pdbx_description
1 polymer ?
#
loop_
_entity_poly.entity_id
_entity_poly.type
_entity_poly.pdbx_seq_one_letter_code
_entity_poly.pdbx_strand_id
1 'polypeptide(L)'
;MAREKRTRPTFTSILGQKEISPPPATRRKITSTTTSEAVTNFFTPRSQKPVSSTIQRISWRVVDNSCLVATYSKGPSKQPDAKTTTPARLQRIAAFDLENYISRYQIVMVTNQKKVALKKAGKNTLGEPKSLSIFKAKVTSVMNALGVPLSVYAATEYDNFRKPQTGMWKMFLDDYDLDFEDALDLEGSIFVGDAAGRSGDHSCVDRNFASNIGLQFKTPEEFFRGEPPQPVEVFDPKTYIRDNTTTSLPFVKSDGQELVIFCASPGAGESTFYWRYLQPLEYERVNQDVLKTRSKCLKVADEYLKGGKSVAVDNTNADPETRAHWIELAKKYNVPIRCIRLSTPQSICKHNNAVRAANPKIESLNPENRTLLPGIAFGDFTRRFQEPQISEGFKDIIHVDFQFEGDPTAREIWARHWI
;
A
#
# COMPACT_ATOMS: atom_id res chain seq x y z
N MET A 1 -65.93 -18.10 21.17
CA MET A 1 -66.89 -17.08 20.72
C MET A 1 -66.09 -15.88 20.24
N ALA A 2 -65.60 -15.83 19.00
CA ALA A 2 -66.32 -15.77 17.72
C ALA A 2 -67.05 -14.42 17.55
N ARG A 3 -66.58 -13.59 16.61
CA ARG A 3 -67.39 -12.53 15.99
C ARG A 3 -67.33 -12.75 14.48
N GLU A 4 -68.50 -13.05 13.93
CA GLU A 4 -68.76 -13.43 12.55
C GLU A 4 -68.83 -12.25 11.57
N LYS A 5 -68.25 -12.50 10.39
CA LYS A 5 -68.76 -12.31 9.02
C LYS A 5 -69.91 -11.32 8.75
N ARG A 6 -69.74 -10.53 7.68
CA ARG A 6 -70.69 -10.50 6.54
C ARG A 6 -70.00 -10.05 5.24
N THR A 7 -70.42 -10.68 4.15
CA THR A 7 -69.84 -10.71 2.79
C THR A 7 -70.59 -9.80 1.79
N ARG A 8 -69.82 -9.15 0.89
CA ARG A 8 -69.96 -8.81 -0.56
C ARG A 8 -71.34 -8.47 -1.19
N PRO A 9 -71.40 -7.56 -2.20
CA PRO A 9 -71.20 -7.97 -3.61
C PRO A 9 -70.49 -6.96 -4.56
N THR A 10 -70.12 -7.48 -5.73
CA THR A 10 -69.46 -6.89 -6.93
C THR A 10 -70.47 -6.35 -7.96
N PHE A 11 -70.12 -5.32 -8.78
CA PHE A 11 -70.12 -5.29 -10.27
C PHE A 11 -70.14 -3.86 -10.92
N THR A 12 -69.29 -3.70 -11.96
CA THR A 12 -69.37 -2.86 -13.20
C THR A 12 -69.48 -1.32 -13.22
N SER A 13 -68.47 -0.73 -13.90
CA SER A 13 -68.46 0.26 -15.00
C SER A 13 -69.61 1.27 -15.20
N ILE A 14 -69.26 2.56 -15.38
CA ILE A 14 -69.34 3.36 -16.63
C ILE A 14 -69.14 4.86 -16.31
N LEU A 15 -68.18 5.44 -17.03
CA LEU A 15 -67.99 6.82 -17.50
C LEU A 15 -68.89 7.97 -16.94
N GLY A 16 -68.23 8.99 -16.40
CA GLY A 16 -68.74 10.36 -16.27
C GLY A 16 -67.57 11.35 -16.20
N GLN A 17 -67.48 12.22 -17.20
CA GLN A 17 -66.38 13.13 -17.52
C GLN A 17 -66.00 14.12 -16.42
N LYS A 18 -64.70 14.46 -16.32
CA LYS A 18 -64.22 15.82 -16.04
C LYS A 18 -62.79 16.03 -16.60
N GLU A 19 -62.77 16.72 -17.73
CA GLU A 19 -61.79 17.69 -18.25
C GLU A 19 -60.29 17.33 -18.32
N ILE A 20 -59.87 17.00 -19.55
CA ILE A 20 -58.48 16.92 -20.00
C ILE A 20 -58.01 18.34 -20.34
N SER A 21 -56.96 18.82 -19.68
CA SER A 21 -56.28 20.07 -20.06
C SER A 21 -55.60 19.93 -21.43
N PRO A 22 -55.65 20.97 -22.30
CA PRO A 22 -55.07 20.88 -23.63
C PRO A 22 -53.53 20.81 -23.57
N PRO A 23 -52.88 20.10 -24.50
CA PRO A 23 -51.43 20.01 -24.57
C PRO A 23 -50.81 21.38 -24.92
N PRO A 24 -49.60 21.68 -24.44
CA PRO A 24 -48.94 22.94 -24.72
C PRO A 24 -48.75 23.13 -26.23
N ALA A 25 -49.26 24.24 -26.75
CA ALA A 25 -49.08 24.69 -28.13
C ALA A 25 -47.64 25.21 -28.33
N THR A 26 -46.66 24.31 -28.33
CA THR A 26 -45.32 24.53 -28.89
C THR A 26 -44.55 23.21 -28.90
N ARG A 27 -44.50 22.53 -30.07
CA ARG A 27 -43.51 21.48 -30.33
C ARG A 27 -42.12 22.11 -30.31
N ARG A 28 -41.36 21.95 -29.23
CA ARG A 28 -39.90 22.07 -29.32
C ARG A 28 -39.39 20.89 -30.14
N LYS A 29 -38.93 21.15 -31.37
CA LYS A 29 -38.15 20.19 -32.15
C LYS A 29 -36.92 19.81 -31.32
N ILE A 30 -36.88 18.58 -30.82
CA ILE A 30 -35.63 17.96 -30.37
C ILE A 30 -34.87 17.64 -31.66
N THR A 31 -33.88 18.47 -31.96
CA THR A 31 -33.02 18.27 -33.11
C THR A 31 -31.91 17.32 -32.66
N SER A 32 -31.86 16.11 -33.21
CA SER A 32 -30.73 15.20 -33.02
C SER A 32 -29.44 15.91 -33.43
N THR A 33 -28.47 15.99 -32.53
CA THR A 33 -27.13 16.53 -32.81
C THR A 33 -26.23 15.52 -33.52
N THR A 34 -26.78 14.38 -33.97
CA THR A 34 -26.05 13.32 -34.65
C THR A 34 -26.01 13.64 -36.14
N THR A 35 -24.81 13.90 -36.69
CA THR A 35 -24.63 14.11 -38.12
C THR A 35 -24.81 12.80 -38.89
N SER A 36 -25.27 12.88 -40.15
CA SER A 36 -25.33 11.73 -41.07
C SER A 36 -24.02 10.92 -41.05
N GLU A 37 -22.88 11.62 -41.09
CA GLU A 37 -21.53 11.04 -41.01
C GLU A 37 -21.25 10.27 -39.71
N ALA A 38 -21.78 10.71 -38.57
CA ALA A 38 -21.58 10.04 -37.29
C ALA A 38 -22.32 8.69 -37.24
N VAL A 39 -23.48 8.60 -37.90
CA VAL A 39 -24.24 7.35 -38.02
C VAL A 39 -23.56 6.41 -39.02
N THR A 40 -23.09 6.92 -40.17
CA THR A 40 -22.40 6.08 -41.17
C THR A 40 -21.09 5.51 -40.60
N ASN A 41 -20.29 6.30 -39.88
CA ASN A 41 -19.05 5.85 -39.25
C ASN A 41 -19.23 4.82 -38.11
N PHE A 42 -20.41 4.78 -37.49
CA PHE A 42 -20.72 3.83 -36.42
C PHE A 42 -20.97 2.41 -36.96
N PHE A 43 -21.60 2.30 -38.13
CA PHE A 43 -21.92 1.01 -38.78
C PHE A 43 -20.92 0.56 -39.84
N THR A 44 -19.85 1.33 -40.10
CA THR A 44 -18.84 0.96 -41.10
C THR A 44 -17.86 -0.10 -40.54
N PRO A 45 -17.70 -1.27 -41.19
CA PRO A 45 -16.70 -2.28 -40.83
C PRO A 45 -15.28 -1.70 -40.79
N ARG A 46 -14.44 -2.21 -39.88
CA ARG A 46 -13.08 -1.69 -39.62
C ARG A 46 -12.20 -1.62 -40.87
N SER A 47 -12.45 -2.46 -41.88
CA SER A 47 -11.71 -2.53 -43.14
C SER A 47 -11.99 -1.37 -44.11
N GLN A 48 -13.03 -0.56 -43.88
CA GLN A 48 -13.49 0.48 -44.82
C GLN A 48 -13.44 1.91 -44.25
N LYS A 49 -12.91 2.11 -43.04
CA LYS A 49 -12.77 3.46 -42.46
C LYS A 49 -11.59 4.20 -43.12
N PRO A 50 -11.75 5.47 -43.56
CA PRO A 50 -10.64 6.23 -44.12
C PRO A 50 -9.56 6.44 -43.05
N VAL A 51 -8.30 6.19 -43.43
CA VAL A 51 -7.14 6.43 -42.56
C VAL A 51 -6.97 7.94 -42.41
N SER A 52 -7.43 8.49 -41.28
CA SER A 52 -7.27 9.91 -40.98
C SER A 52 -5.79 10.26 -40.85
N SER A 53 -5.32 11.15 -41.73
CA SER A 53 -3.91 11.54 -41.92
C SER A 53 -3.36 12.49 -40.85
N THR A 54 -3.77 12.33 -39.59
CA THR A 54 -3.01 12.89 -38.45
C THR A 54 -2.19 11.77 -37.84
N ILE A 55 -0.95 11.58 -38.31
CA ILE A 55 -0.03 10.60 -37.74
C ILE A 55 0.34 11.05 -36.32
N GLN A 56 -0.42 10.57 -35.33
CA GLN A 56 -0.03 10.65 -33.92
C GLN A 56 1.14 9.69 -33.70
N ARG A 57 2.35 10.22 -33.59
CA ARG A 57 3.55 9.43 -33.34
C ARG A 57 3.64 9.09 -31.85
N ILE A 58 3.34 7.84 -31.53
CA ILE A 58 3.74 7.21 -30.27
C ILE A 58 5.17 6.72 -30.47
N SER A 59 6.10 7.21 -29.66
CA SER A 59 7.45 6.67 -29.58
C SER A 59 7.56 5.77 -28.35
N TRP A 60 8.13 4.60 -28.57
CA TRP A 60 8.49 3.66 -27.51
C TRP A 60 9.96 3.84 -27.22
N ARG A 61 10.27 4.06 -25.96
CA ARG A 61 11.64 3.96 -25.47
C ARG A 61 11.62 3.24 -24.14
N VAL A 62 12.62 2.38 -23.94
CA VAL A 62 13.01 1.97 -22.59
C VAL A 62 13.53 3.23 -21.93
N VAL A 63 12.84 3.71 -20.90
CA VAL A 63 13.32 4.80 -20.04
C VAL A 63 13.76 4.13 -18.76
N ASP A 64 15.01 4.33 -18.38
CA ASP A 64 15.55 3.89 -17.09
C ASP A 64 15.35 2.40 -16.79
N ASN A 65 15.46 1.51 -17.79
CA ASN A 65 15.31 0.05 -17.65
C ASN A 65 13.94 -0.43 -17.10
N SER A 66 12.85 0.31 -17.38
CA SER A 66 11.48 -0.14 -17.09
C SER A 66 10.76 -0.64 -18.36
N CYS A 67 9.78 -1.54 -18.17
CA CYS A 67 8.87 -2.00 -19.21
C CYS A 67 8.07 -0.82 -19.80
N LEU A 68 8.21 -0.64 -21.12
CA LEU A 68 7.42 0.19 -22.03
C LEU A 68 6.85 1.51 -21.47
N VAL A 69 7.62 2.59 -21.59
CA VAL A 69 7.10 3.95 -21.44
C VAL A 69 6.57 4.45 -22.79
N ALA A 70 5.25 4.45 -22.95
CA ALA A 70 4.59 5.19 -24.03
C ALA A 70 4.63 6.70 -23.72
N THR A 71 5.38 7.47 -24.50
CA THR A 71 5.33 8.94 -24.47
C THR A 71 4.40 9.46 -25.57
N TYR A 72 3.31 10.13 -25.16
CA TYR A 72 2.42 10.84 -26.07
C TYR A 72 3.06 12.20 -26.42
N SER A 73 3.43 12.38 -27.69
CA SER A 73 3.92 13.67 -28.19
C SER A 73 2.86 14.29 -29.11
N LYS A 74 2.49 15.56 -28.86
CA LYS A 74 1.77 16.35 -29.86
C LYS A 74 2.79 16.69 -30.95
N GLY A 75 2.65 16.10 -32.13
CA GLY A 75 3.54 16.39 -33.26
C GLY A 75 3.51 17.88 -33.62
N PRO A 76 4.61 18.44 -34.15
CA PRO A 76 4.62 19.81 -34.67
C PRO A 76 3.68 19.92 -35.87
N SER A 77 2.90 21.00 -35.91
CA SER A 77 1.88 21.30 -36.93
C SER A 77 2.45 21.81 -38.26
N LYS A 78 3.62 21.32 -38.69
CA LYS A 78 4.22 21.72 -39.96
C LYS A 78 4.69 20.50 -40.75
N GLN A 79 4.23 20.41 -42.00
CA GLN A 79 4.79 19.50 -43.00
C GLN A 79 6.31 19.68 -43.04
N PRO A 80 7.11 18.60 -43.08
CA PRO A 80 8.54 18.73 -43.27
C PRO A 80 8.81 19.08 -44.74
N ASP A 81 9.53 20.17 -44.96
CA ASP A 81 10.16 20.47 -46.24
C ASP A 81 11.12 19.34 -46.61
N ALA A 82 10.96 18.84 -47.83
CA ALA A 82 11.83 17.82 -48.40
C ALA A 82 13.20 18.44 -48.71
N LYS A 83 14.19 18.25 -47.83
CA LYS A 83 15.64 18.18 -48.13
C LYS A 83 16.47 18.08 -46.84
N THR A 84 16.76 16.86 -46.40
CA THR A 84 18.07 16.44 -45.85
C THR A 84 17.97 14.96 -45.51
N THR A 85 18.50 14.12 -46.40
CA THR A 85 18.60 12.68 -46.24
C THR A 85 19.86 12.38 -45.44
N THR A 86 19.72 12.19 -44.12
CA THR A 86 20.69 11.45 -43.31
C THR A 86 19.98 10.17 -42.90
N PRO A 87 20.53 8.96 -43.12
CA PRO A 87 19.82 7.73 -42.79
C PRO A 87 19.66 7.67 -41.27
N ALA A 88 18.43 7.89 -40.81
CA ALA A 88 18.07 7.72 -39.42
C ALA A 88 18.37 6.27 -39.05
N ARG A 89 19.31 6.10 -38.11
CA ARG A 89 19.59 4.84 -37.41
C ARG A 89 18.25 4.19 -37.08
N LEU A 90 17.94 3.09 -37.78
CA LEU A 90 16.74 2.28 -37.57
C LEU A 90 16.63 2.02 -36.07
N GLN A 91 15.70 2.73 -35.42
CA GLN A 91 15.34 2.44 -34.04
C GLN A 91 14.73 1.06 -34.06
N ARG A 92 15.45 0.09 -33.49
CA ARG A 92 15.02 -1.30 -33.38
C ARG A 92 13.75 -1.30 -32.54
N ILE A 93 12.61 -1.47 -33.20
CA ILE A 93 11.31 -1.70 -32.57
C ILE A 93 11.38 -3.14 -32.04
N ALA A 94 11.22 -3.33 -30.73
CA ALA A 94 10.97 -4.65 -30.18
C ALA A 94 9.57 -5.08 -30.62
N ALA A 95 9.51 -6.00 -31.58
CA ALA A 95 8.30 -6.75 -31.87
C ALA A 95 8.21 -7.84 -30.80
N PHE A 96 7.23 -7.74 -29.90
CA PHE A 96 6.97 -8.80 -28.92
C PHE A 96 6.01 -9.80 -29.56
N ASP A 97 6.41 -11.06 -29.62
CA ASP A 97 5.51 -12.16 -29.98
C ASP A 97 4.62 -12.49 -28.78
N LEU A 98 3.62 -11.63 -28.56
CA LEU A 98 2.56 -11.88 -27.57
C LEU A 98 1.50 -12.84 -28.14
N GLU A 99 1.47 -13.09 -29.45
CA GLU A 99 0.47 -13.94 -30.10
C GLU A 99 0.53 -15.37 -29.55
N ASN A 100 1.72 -15.91 -29.33
CA ASN A 100 1.90 -17.23 -28.70
C ASN A 100 1.38 -17.30 -27.26
N TYR A 101 1.34 -16.18 -26.52
CA TYR A 101 0.90 -16.14 -25.12
C TYR A 101 -0.63 -15.98 -24.97
N ILE A 102 -1.30 -15.33 -25.93
CA ILE A 102 -2.76 -15.07 -25.88
C ILE A 102 -3.57 -16.36 -25.78
N SER A 103 -3.06 -17.48 -26.31
CA SER A 103 -3.74 -18.78 -26.26
C SER A 103 -3.62 -19.51 -24.92
N ARG A 104 -2.69 -19.11 -24.05
CA ARG A 104 -2.34 -19.82 -22.80
C ARG A 104 -2.39 -18.98 -21.54
N TYR A 105 -2.40 -17.65 -21.66
CA TYR A 105 -2.28 -16.74 -20.53
C TYR A 105 -3.36 -15.66 -20.55
N GLN A 106 -3.94 -15.40 -19.38
CA GLN A 106 -4.67 -14.17 -19.13
C GLN A 106 -3.66 -13.05 -18.85
N ILE A 107 -3.64 -12.03 -19.71
CA ILE A 107 -2.71 -10.90 -19.56
C ILE A 107 -3.35 -9.83 -18.67
N VAL A 108 -2.67 -9.51 -17.57
CA VAL A 108 -3.12 -8.56 -16.55
C VAL A 108 -2.02 -7.55 -16.23
N MET A 109 -2.37 -6.28 -16.13
CA MET A 109 -1.49 -5.20 -15.68
C MET A 109 -1.94 -4.69 -14.32
N VAL A 110 -1.03 -4.69 -13.34
CA VAL A 110 -1.24 -4.12 -12.01
C VAL A 110 -0.31 -2.94 -11.78
N THR A 111 -0.85 -1.77 -11.42
CA THR A 111 -0.06 -0.53 -11.36
C THR A 111 -0.39 0.36 -10.15
N ASN A 112 0.64 0.91 -9.50
CA ASN A 112 0.49 1.85 -8.40
C ASN A 112 0.42 3.30 -8.95
N GLN A 113 -0.72 3.96 -8.84
CA GLN A 113 -1.04 5.25 -9.50
C GLN A 113 -1.58 6.31 -8.52
N LYS A 114 -0.81 6.62 -7.47
CA LYS A 114 -1.20 7.61 -6.43
C LYS A 114 -1.68 8.97 -6.96
N LYS A 115 -1.15 9.41 -8.10
CA LYS A 115 -1.47 10.73 -8.69
C LYS A 115 -2.81 10.73 -9.46
N VAL A 116 -3.44 9.58 -9.65
CA VAL A 116 -4.74 9.46 -10.30
C VAL A 116 -5.82 9.58 -9.25
N ALA A 117 -6.66 10.62 -9.36
CA ALA A 117 -7.75 10.85 -8.43
C ALA A 117 -9.05 10.27 -9.01
N LEU A 118 -9.82 9.55 -8.20
CA LEU A 118 -11.12 8.99 -8.61
C LEU A 118 -12.29 9.98 -8.42
N LYS A 119 -12.13 10.97 -7.53
CA LYS A 119 -13.12 12.02 -7.27
C LYS A 119 -12.50 13.40 -7.44
N LYS A 120 -13.26 14.38 -7.94
CA LYS A 120 -12.81 15.77 -8.01
C LYS A 120 -12.74 16.35 -6.60
N ALA A 121 -11.73 17.19 -6.34
CA ALA A 121 -11.65 17.98 -5.13
C ALA A 121 -12.75 19.06 -5.16
N GLY A 122 -13.75 18.94 -4.28
CA GLY A 122 -14.85 19.90 -4.12
C GLY A 122 -16.24 19.25 -4.12
N LYS A 123 -17.10 19.69 -3.20
CA LYS A 123 -18.53 19.33 -3.18
C LYS A 123 -19.19 19.99 -4.41
N ASN A 124 -19.74 19.20 -5.33
CA ASN A 124 -20.59 19.62 -6.47
C ASN A 124 -19.94 19.83 -7.86
N THR A 125 -19.02 18.96 -8.31
CA THR A 125 -18.79 18.84 -9.77
C THR A 125 -19.04 17.41 -10.24
N LEU A 126 -20.17 17.21 -10.95
CA LEU A 126 -20.41 16.04 -11.78
C LEU A 126 -19.34 15.99 -12.88
N GLY A 127 -18.65 14.86 -13.01
CA GLY A 127 -17.70 14.59 -14.09
C GLY A 127 -16.34 14.04 -13.64
N GLU A 128 -15.71 13.30 -14.54
CA GLU A 128 -14.44 12.60 -14.31
C GLU A 128 -13.26 13.57 -14.01
N PRO A 129 -12.37 13.26 -13.05
CA PRO A 129 -11.14 14.02 -12.84
C PRO A 129 -10.20 13.97 -14.05
N LYS A 130 -9.55 15.10 -14.36
CA LYS A 130 -8.61 15.20 -15.49
C LYS A 130 -7.48 14.17 -15.43
N SER A 131 -6.98 13.86 -14.24
CA SER A 131 -5.94 12.84 -14.05
C SER A 131 -6.43 11.44 -14.43
N LEU A 132 -7.68 11.10 -14.10
CA LEU A 132 -8.30 9.84 -14.50
C LEU A 132 -8.52 9.78 -16.02
N SER A 133 -8.99 10.84 -16.66
CA SER A 133 -9.15 10.89 -18.12
C SER A 133 -7.81 10.72 -18.86
N ILE A 134 -6.75 11.38 -18.38
CA ILE A 134 -5.39 11.23 -18.94
C ILE A 134 -4.89 9.80 -18.76
N PHE A 135 -5.11 9.21 -17.59
CA PHE A 135 -4.72 7.84 -17.31
C PHE A 135 -5.44 6.84 -18.23
N LYS A 136 -6.76 6.96 -18.37
CA LYS A 136 -7.56 6.14 -19.29
C LYS A 136 -7.06 6.25 -20.73
N ALA A 137 -6.84 7.47 -21.23
CA ALA A 137 -6.31 7.68 -22.58
C ALA A 137 -4.94 7.02 -22.78
N LYS A 138 -4.05 7.08 -21.76
CA LYS A 138 -2.75 6.43 -21.80
C LYS A 138 -2.89 4.90 -21.84
N VAL A 139 -3.71 4.33 -20.97
CA VAL A 139 -3.98 2.89 -20.93
C VAL A 139 -4.58 2.40 -22.25
N THR A 140 -5.60 3.09 -22.79
CA THR A 140 -6.19 2.75 -24.09
C THR A 140 -5.16 2.78 -25.21
N SER A 141 -4.23 3.74 -25.20
CA SER A 141 -3.16 3.82 -26.20
C SER A 141 -2.20 2.63 -26.09
N VAL A 142 -1.87 2.21 -24.86
CA VAL A 142 -1.04 1.01 -24.62
C VAL A 142 -1.76 -0.24 -25.10
N MET A 143 -3.02 -0.43 -24.74
CA MET A 143 -3.82 -1.59 -25.18
C MET A 143 -3.91 -1.69 -26.70
N ASN A 144 -4.19 -0.57 -27.38
CA ASN A 144 -4.29 -0.52 -28.84
C ASN A 144 -2.96 -0.87 -29.52
N ALA A 145 -1.83 -0.49 -28.93
CA ALA A 145 -0.52 -0.75 -29.50
C ALA A 145 -0.04 -2.19 -29.25
N LEU A 146 -0.37 -2.77 -28.09
CA LEU A 146 -0.05 -4.17 -27.79
C LEU A 146 -0.90 -5.14 -28.61
N GLY A 147 -2.13 -4.75 -28.97
CA GLY A 147 -2.99 -5.57 -29.82
C GLY A 147 -3.53 -6.84 -29.17
N VAL A 148 -3.37 -6.99 -27.85
CA VAL A 148 -3.79 -8.17 -27.08
C VAL A 148 -4.89 -7.83 -26.07
N PRO A 149 -5.77 -8.79 -25.72
CA PRO A 149 -6.68 -8.62 -24.59
C PRO A 149 -5.89 -8.37 -23.30
N LEU A 150 -6.16 -7.25 -22.63
CA LEU A 150 -5.44 -6.82 -21.42
C LEU A 150 -6.43 -6.26 -20.41
N SER A 151 -6.35 -6.74 -19.17
CA SER A 151 -7.05 -6.13 -18.03
C SER A 151 -6.10 -5.28 -17.21
N VAL A 152 -6.57 -4.13 -16.72
CA VAL A 152 -5.72 -3.15 -16.01
C VAL A 152 -6.33 -2.78 -14.66
N TYR A 153 -5.57 -3.08 -13.61
CA TYR A 153 -5.88 -2.75 -12.23
C TYR A 153 -4.93 -1.67 -11.74
N ALA A 154 -5.47 -0.58 -11.20
CA ALA A 154 -4.68 0.59 -10.81
C ALA A 154 -5.01 1.03 -9.37
N ALA A 155 -4.05 0.89 -8.46
CA ALA A 155 -4.17 1.33 -7.08
C ALA A 155 -3.93 2.84 -6.96
N THR A 156 -4.96 3.60 -6.60
CA THR A 156 -4.90 5.07 -6.53
C THR A 156 -4.55 5.60 -5.13
N GLU A 157 -4.62 4.77 -4.09
CA GLU A 157 -4.41 5.16 -2.70
C GLU A 157 -3.31 4.31 -2.02
N TYR A 158 -3.04 4.57 -0.74
CA TYR A 158 -2.20 3.70 0.11
C TYR A 158 -3.10 2.80 0.97
N ASP A 159 -3.63 1.78 0.33
CA ASP A 159 -4.51 0.79 0.94
C ASP A 159 -4.09 -0.63 0.54
N ASN A 160 -4.97 -1.60 0.79
CA ASN A 160 -4.73 -3.00 0.46
C ASN A 160 -4.61 -3.29 -1.06
N PHE A 161 -4.94 -2.34 -1.94
CA PHE A 161 -4.75 -2.50 -3.38
C PHE A 161 -3.34 -2.13 -3.82
N ARG A 162 -2.62 -1.32 -3.05
CA ARG A 162 -1.29 -0.83 -3.44
C ARG A 162 -0.24 -1.92 -3.26
N LYS A 163 0.48 -2.28 -4.34
CA LYS A 163 1.62 -3.21 -4.27
C LYS A 163 2.61 -2.74 -3.19
N PRO A 164 3.14 -3.64 -2.33
CA PRO A 164 3.12 -5.11 -2.47
C PRO A 164 1.87 -5.82 -1.95
N GLN A 165 0.83 -5.08 -1.56
CA GLN A 165 -0.42 -5.69 -1.10
C GLN A 165 -1.18 -6.38 -2.24
N THR A 166 -1.92 -7.43 -1.88
CA THR A 166 -2.54 -8.36 -2.83
C THR A 166 -3.98 -8.01 -3.21
N GLY A 167 -4.48 -6.82 -2.85
CA GLY A 167 -5.86 -6.42 -3.13
C GLY A 167 -6.20 -6.37 -4.62
N MET A 168 -5.29 -5.86 -5.47
CA MET A 168 -5.51 -5.88 -6.92
C MET A 168 -5.53 -7.31 -7.49
N TRP A 169 -4.76 -8.23 -6.91
CA TRP A 169 -4.78 -9.64 -7.31
C TRP A 169 -6.11 -10.30 -6.94
N LYS A 170 -6.59 -10.08 -5.72
CA LYS A 170 -7.90 -10.59 -5.27
C LYS A 170 -9.03 -10.10 -6.17
N MET A 171 -9.04 -8.81 -6.50
CA MET A 171 -10.03 -8.24 -7.42
C MET A 171 -9.95 -8.85 -8.82
N PHE A 172 -8.75 -9.16 -9.31
CA PHE A 172 -8.60 -9.91 -10.55
C PHE A 172 -9.21 -11.31 -10.45
N LEU A 173 -9.00 -12.04 -9.35
CA LEU A 173 -9.61 -13.36 -9.17
C LEU A 173 -11.14 -13.27 -9.15
N ASP A 174 -11.69 -12.30 -8.40
CA ASP A 174 -13.14 -12.10 -8.30
C ASP A 174 -13.76 -11.72 -9.65
N ASP A 175 -13.14 -10.82 -10.43
CA ASP A 175 -13.66 -10.36 -11.72
C ASP A 175 -13.71 -11.48 -12.79
N TYR A 176 -12.90 -12.52 -12.61
CA TYR A 176 -12.76 -13.65 -13.54
C TYR A 176 -13.31 -14.96 -12.97
N ASP A 177 -13.94 -14.92 -11.80
CA ASP A 177 -14.44 -16.09 -11.07
C ASP A 177 -13.36 -17.17 -10.86
N LEU A 178 -12.13 -16.77 -10.48
CA LEU A 178 -10.95 -17.62 -10.29
C LEU A 178 -10.61 -17.87 -8.80
N ASP A 179 -11.60 -17.73 -7.92
CA ASP A 179 -11.46 -17.80 -6.46
C ASP A 179 -11.64 -19.20 -5.87
N PHE A 180 -11.73 -20.24 -6.71
CA PHE A 180 -11.85 -21.64 -6.32
C PHE A 180 -10.52 -22.41 -6.42
N GLU A 181 -10.46 -23.56 -5.74
CA GLU A 181 -9.27 -24.42 -5.69
C GLU A 181 -8.92 -24.95 -7.10
N ASP A 182 -7.62 -25.02 -7.42
CA ASP A 182 -7.08 -25.42 -8.73
C ASP A 182 -7.48 -24.54 -9.95
N ALA A 183 -8.11 -23.38 -9.73
CA ALA A 183 -8.44 -22.44 -10.81
C ALA A 183 -7.20 -21.84 -11.50
N LEU A 184 -6.05 -21.83 -10.81
CA LEU A 184 -4.83 -21.14 -11.23
C LEU A 184 -3.61 -22.05 -11.15
N ASP A 185 -2.87 -22.11 -12.25
CA ASP A 185 -1.50 -22.60 -12.24
C ASP A 185 -0.54 -21.48 -11.83
N LEU A 186 -0.27 -21.34 -10.52
CA LEU A 186 0.68 -20.34 -10.01
C LEU A 186 2.12 -20.64 -10.43
N GLU A 187 2.47 -21.92 -10.60
CA GLU A 187 3.81 -22.35 -11.00
C GLU A 187 4.09 -21.97 -12.46
N GLY A 188 3.12 -22.16 -13.35
CA GLY A 188 3.15 -21.72 -14.74
C GLY A 188 2.88 -20.22 -14.94
N SER A 189 2.42 -19.52 -13.91
CA SER A 189 2.16 -18.07 -13.92
C SER A 189 3.39 -17.25 -13.55
N ILE A 190 3.48 -16.02 -14.08
CA ILE A 190 4.63 -15.15 -13.88
C ILE A 190 4.21 -13.69 -13.73
N PHE A 191 4.87 -13.00 -12.79
CA PHE A 191 4.79 -11.57 -12.63
C PHE A 191 6.07 -10.89 -13.14
N VAL A 192 5.92 -9.88 -13.99
CA VAL A 192 7.03 -9.13 -14.59
C VAL A 192 6.96 -7.67 -14.17
N GLY A 193 8.01 -7.15 -13.52
CA GLY A 193 8.02 -5.79 -13.00
C GLY A 193 9.42 -5.23 -12.78
N ASP A 194 9.55 -3.91 -12.86
CA ASP A 194 10.83 -3.20 -12.77
C ASP A 194 11.20 -2.82 -11.33
N ALA A 195 10.22 -2.71 -10.43
CA ALA A 195 10.48 -2.46 -9.00
C ALA A 195 10.96 -3.74 -8.31
N ALA A 196 12.18 -4.16 -8.66
CA ALA A 196 12.76 -5.45 -8.30
C ALA A 196 13.78 -5.36 -7.15
N GLY A 197 14.09 -4.15 -6.65
CA GLY A 197 15.05 -3.92 -5.57
C GLY A 197 16.52 -3.96 -6.01
N ARG A 198 16.81 -3.89 -7.32
CA ARG A 198 18.18 -3.82 -7.82
C ARG A 198 18.82 -2.48 -7.47
N SER A 199 20.14 -2.40 -7.60
CA SER A 199 20.86 -1.14 -7.47
C SER A 199 20.29 -0.09 -8.42
N GLY A 200 19.76 1.01 -7.87
CA GLY A 200 19.14 2.10 -8.62
C GLY A 200 17.63 1.96 -8.82
N ASP A 201 17.02 0.80 -8.53
CA ASP A 201 15.57 0.67 -8.51
C ASP A 201 15.00 1.54 -7.38
N HIS A 202 13.90 2.21 -7.65
CA HIS A 202 13.24 3.08 -6.67
C HIS A 202 12.55 2.30 -5.54
N SER A 203 12.25 1.02 -5.75
CA SER A 203 11.61 0.13 -4.77
C SER A 203 11.72 -1.36 -5.16
N CYS A 204 11.28 -2.25 -4.28
CA CYS A 204 11.16 -3.70 -4.51
C CYS A 204 9.70 -4.20 -4.54
N VAL A 205 8.73 -3.29 -4.73
CA VAL A 205 7.30 -3.61 -4.54
C VAL A 205 6.74 -4.63 -5.55
N ASP A 206 7.34 -4.75 -6.73
CA ASP A 206 6.88 -5.72 -7.73
C ASP A 206 7.33 -7.13 -7.38
N ARG A 207 8.59 -7.29 -6.97
CA ARG A 207 9.13 -8.56 -6.45
C ARG A 207 8.35 -9.00 -5.20
N ASN A 208 8.10 -8.06 -4.30
CA ASN A 208 7.37 -8.33 -3.06
C ASN A 208 5.90 -8.68 -3.29
N PHE A 209 5.25 -8.04 -4.28
CA PHE A 209 3.89 -8.40 -4.70
C PHE A 209 3.81 -9.84 -5.23
N ALA A 210 4.74 -10.23 -6.10
CA ALA A 210 4.83 -11.61 -6.60
C ALA A 210 5.06 -12.62 -5.46
N SER A 211 6.00 -12.32 -4.56
CA SER A 211 6.31 -13.13 -3.37
C SER A 211 5.09 -13.31 -2.47
N ASN A 212 4.31 -12.25 -2.24
CA ASN A 212 3.10 -12.31 -1.42
C ASN A 212 1.99 -13.18 -2.02
N ILE A 213 1.97 -13.37 -3.33
CA ILE A 213 0.98 -14.20 -4.03
C ILE A 213 1.52 -15.64 -4.20
N GLY A 214 2.84 -15.80 -4.30
CA GLY A 214 3.48 -17.06 -4.68
C GLY A 214 3.71 -17.18 -6.19
N LEU A 215 3.79 -16.06 -6.92
CA LEU A 215 4.09 -16.04 -8.36
C LEU A 215 5.61 -16.08 -8.61
N GLN A 216 6.01 -16.70 -9.72
CA GLN A 216 7.35 -16.48 -10.25
C GLN A 216 7.54 -15.00 -10.58
N PHE A 217 8.75 -14.46 -10.32
CA PHE A 217 9.07 -13.07 -10.62
C PHE A 217 10.24 -12.96 -11.59
N LYS A 218 10.11 -12.09 -12.58
CA LYS A 218 11.22 -11.66 -13.44
C LYS A 218 11.21 -10.16 -13.66
N THR A 219 12.39 -9.60 -13.90
CA THR A 219 12.50 -8.23 -14.42
C THR A 219 12.16 -8.18 -15.91
N PRO A 220 11.83 -7.00 -16.48
CA PRO A 220 11.63 -6.86 -17.92
C PRO A 220 12.86 -7.29 -18.73
N GLU A 221 14.06 -7.01 -18.23
CA GLU A 221 15.35 -7.46 -18.77
C GLU A 221 15.41 -8.99 -18.88
N GLU A 222 15.13 -9.67 -17.77
CA GLU A 222 15.18 -11.13 -17.68
C GLU A 222 14.11 -11.79 -18.56
N PHE A 223 12.89 -11.27 -18.54
CA PHE A 223 11.76 -11.89 -19.24
C PHE A 223 11.78 -11.64 -20.75
N PHE A 224 11.98 -10.39 -21.18
CA PHE A 224 11.86 -10.03 -22.60
C PHE A 224 13.17 -10.04 -23.37
N ARG A 225 14.30 -9.81 -22.69
CA ARG A 225 15.62 -9.76 -23.34
C ARG A 225 16.48 -10.99 -23.06
N GLY A 226 16.03 -11.88 -22.15
CA GLY A 226 16.80 -13.06 -21.75
C GLY A 226 18.10 -12.70 -21.03
N GLU A 227 18.17 -11.51 -20.43
CA GLU A 227 19.34 -11.08 -19.66
C GLU A 227 19.44 -11.87 -18.34
N PRO A 228 20.66 -12.09 -17.82
CA PRO A 228 20.84 -12.79 -16.56
C PRO A 228 20.29 -11.96 -15.38
N PRO A 229 19.83 -12.62 -14.30
CA PRO A 229 19.34 -11.92 -13.12
C PRO A 229 20.45 -11.11 -12.46
N GLN A 230 20.10 -9.90 -12.01
CA GLN A 230 21.01 -9.05 -11.24
C GLN A 230 20.89 -9.36 -9.74
N PRO A 231 21.98 -9.21 -8.96
CA PRO A 231 21.94 -9.43 -7.52
C PRO A 231 21.02 -8.41 -6.84
N VAL A 232 20.24 -8.89 -5.87
CA VAL A 232 19.31 -8.09 -5.08
C VAL A 232 19.45 -8.51 -3.62
N GLU A 233 19.58 -7.53 -2.73
CA GLU A 233 19.45 -7.76 -1.29
C GLU A 233 17.95 -7.84 -0.96
N VAL A 234 17.47 -9.06 -0.72
CA VAL A 234 16.04 -9.29 -0.48
C VAL A 234 15.77 -9.23 1.02
N PHE A 235 14.99 -8.24 1.44
CA PHE A 235 14.37 -8.24 2.77
C PHE A 235 13.27 -9.31 2.80
N ASP A 236 13.50 -10.40 3.53
CA ASP A 236 12.49 -11.41 3.79
C ASP A 236 12.08 -11.39 5.28
N PRO A 237 10.84 -10.96 5.61
CA PRO A 237 10.38 -10.94 7.00
C PRO A 237 10.36 -12.34 7.63
N LYS A 238 10.15 -13.41 6.85
CA LYS A 238 10.05 -14.79 7.37
C LYS A 238 11.32 -15.23 8.10
N THR A 239 12.48 -14.67 7.75
CA THR A 239 13.77 -14.96 8.40
C THR A 239 13.82 -14.60 9.88
N TYR A 240 12.92 -13.73 10.35
CA TYR A 240 12.81 -13.31 11.75
C TYR A 240 11.74 -14.08 12.53
N ILE A 241 11.11 -15.07 11.89
CA ILE A 241 10.17 -15.99 12.53
C ILE A 241 10.95 -17.24 12.93
N ARG A 242 11.04 -17.52 14.24
CA ARG A 242 11.68 -18.75 14.75
C ARG A 242 10.61 -19.77 15.11
N ASP A 243 10.86 -21.04 14.79
CA ASP A 243 9.86 -22.12 14.93
C ASP A 243 9.73 -22.70 16.34
N ASN A 244 10.74 -22.52 17.18
CA ASN A 244 10.71 -22.78 18.62
C ASN A 244 12.10 -22.45 19.17
N THR A 245 12.18 -21.89 20.38
CA THR A 245 13.02 -22.39 21.49
C THR A 245 13.07 -21.37 22.63
N THR A 246 12.58 -21.80 23.79
CA THR A 246 12.96 -21.35 25.13
C THR A 246 12.98 -19.84 25.35
N THR A 247 11.84 -19.28 25.75
CA THR A 247 11.75 -17.89 26.23
C THR A 247 12.41 -17.80 27.61
N SER A 248 13.74 -17.65 27.67
CA SER A 248 14.32 -16.97 28.83
C SER A 248 13.67 -15.59 28.86
N LEU A 249 12.99 -15.24 29.95
CA LEU A 249 12.40 -13.91 30.10
C LEU A 249 13.50 -12.88 29.79
N PRO A 250 13.30 -12.00 28.79
CA PRO A 250 14.33 -11.02 28.43
C PRO A 250 14.59 -10.04 29.56
N PHE A 251 13.70 -10.01 30.56
CA PHE A 251 13.71 -9.08 31.66
C PHE A 251 13.24 -9.75 32.95
N VAL A 252 13.98 -9.53 34.03
CA VAL A 252 13.62 -9.95 35.38
C VAL A 252 13.45 -8.69 36.22
N LYS A 253 12.30 -8.57 36.90
CA LYS A 253 12.03 -7.45 37.82
C LYS A 253 13.03 -7.48 38.96
N SER A 254 13.51 -6.32 39.40
CA SER A 254 14.29 -6.24 40.64
C SER A 254 13.37 -6.26 41.87
N ASP A 255 13.94 -6.58 43.03
CA ASP A 255 13.17 -6.70 44.29
C ASP A 255 12.67 -5.35 44.84
N GLY A 256 13.02 -4.22 44.21
CA GLY A 256 12.70 -2.88 44.68
C GLY A 256 12.02 -2.01 43.62
N GLN A 257 11.65 -0.80 44.03
CA GLN A 257 11.16 0.22 43.11
C GLN A 257 12.26 0.61 42.11
N GLU A 258 11.93 0.69 40.83
CA GLU A 258 12.89 1.04 39.79
C GLU A 258 12.27 1.84 38.63
N LEU A 259 13.12 2.50 37.86
CA LEU A 259 12.76 3.17 36.61
C LEU A 259 13.38 2.40 35.43
N VAL A 260 12.56 2.01 34.47
CA VAL A 260 13.01 1.34 33.25
C VAL A 260 12.71 2.25 32.07
N ILE A 261 13.66 2.39 31.14
CA ILE A 261 13.44 3.13 29.89
C ILE A 261 13.71 2.23 28.69
N PHE A 262 12.92 2.37 27.64
CA PHE A 262 13.27 1.79 26.34
C PHE A 262 14.25 2.69 25.60
N CYS A 263 15.17 2.09 24.83
CA CYS A 263 16.01 2.79 23.86
C CYS A 263 15.92 2.07 22.52
N ALA A 264 15.11 2.61 21.60
CA ALA A 264 14.70 1.90 20.41
C ALA A 264 14.16 2.82 19.32
N SER A 265 14.31 2.40 18.06
CA SER A 265 13.65 3.04 16.92
C SER A 265 12.14 2.87 17.04
N PRO A 266 11.32 3.86 16.64
CA PRO A 266 9.89 3.63 16.49
C PRO A 266 9.60 2.36 15.70
N GLY A 267 8.64 1.56 16.17
CA GLY A 267 8.26 0.29 15.52
C GLY A 267 9.18 -0.89 15.87
N ALA A 268 10.14 -0.73 16.79
CA ALA A 268 11.03 -1.80 17.22
C ALA A 268 10.32 -2.85 18.08
N GLY A 269 9.21 -2.50 18.74
CA GLY A 269 8.39 -3.42 19.54
C GLY A 269 8.18 -2.99 20.99
N GLU A 270 8.53 -1.76 21.34
CA GLU A 270 8.52 -1.19 22.70
C GLU A 270 7.18 -1.39 23.42
N SER A 271 6.08 -0.93 22.81
CA SER A 271 4.72 -1.11 23.34
C SER A 271 4.39 -2.58 23.58
N THR A 272 4.75 -3.46 22.64
CA THR A 272 4.46 -4.90 22.75
C THR A 272 5.28 -5.53 23.86
N PHE A 273 6.55 -5.16 23.97
CA PHE A 273 7.41 -5.59 25.07
C PHE A 273 6.85 -5.16 26.42
N TYR A 274 6.39 -3.90 26.53
CA TYR A 274 5.75 -3.40 27.74
C TYR A 274 4.55 -4.25 28.13
N TRP A 275 3.58 -4.44 27.23
CA TRP A 275 2.37 -5.19 27.54
C TRP A 275 2.64 -6.64 27.91
N ARG A 276 3.65 -7.26 27.28
CA ARG A 276 3.94 -8.67 27.48
C ARG A 276 4.78 -8.95 28.73
N TYR A 277 5.77 -8.11 29.02
CA TYR A 277 6.76 -8.41 30.04
C TYR A 277 6.75 -7.43 31.22
N LEU A 278 6.45 -6.15 31.01
CA LEU A 278 6.52 -5.15 32.09
C LEU A 278 5.18 -4.93 32.79
N GLN A 279 4.07 -4.91 32.07
CA GLN A 279 2.74 -4.74 32.66
C GLN A 279 2.37 -5.86 33.65
N PRO A 280 2.61 -7.16 33.36
CA PRO A 280 2.36 -8.24 34.32
C PRO A 280 3.27 -8.16 35.56
N LEU A 281 4.39 -7.44 35.46
CA LEU A 281 5.30 -7.16 36.55
C LEU A 281 4.94 -5.85 37.29
N GLU A 282 3.75 -5.30 37.07
CA GLU A 282 3.20 -4.12 37.75
C GLU A 282 4.01 -2.83 37.56
N TYR A 283 4.59 -2.66 36.37
CA TYR A 283 5.14 -1.36 35.97
C TYR A 283 4.05 -0.42 35.51
N GLU A 284 4.10 0.83 35.94
CA GLU A 284 3.27 1.90 35.41
C GLU A 284 3.87 2.43 34.11
N ARG A 285 3.05 2.55 33.05
CA ARG A 285 3.51 3.03 31.74
C ARG A 285 3.52 4.54 31.66
N VAL A 286 4.61 5.08 31.14
CA VAL A 286 4.70 6.47 30.70
C VAL A 286 5.02 6.48 29.21
N ASN A 287 4.08 6.96 28.38
CA ASN A 287 4.21 6.98 26.93
C ASN A 287 3.91 8.37 26.36
N GLN A 288 4.83 8.90 25.56
CA GLN A 288 4.74 10.25 25.00
C GLN A 288 3.75 10.37 23.83
N ASP A 289 3.39 9.31 23.12
CA ASP A 289 2.36 9.39 22.09
C ASP A 289 0.98 9.69 22.69
N VAL A 290 0.74 9.21 23.92
CA VAL A 290 -0.46 9.51 24.71
C VAL A 290 -0.34 10.89 25.36
N LEU A 291 0.76 11.14 26.07
CA LEU A 291 0.96 12.35 26.88
C LEU A 291 1.43 13.57 26.07
N LYS A 292 1.77 13.39 24.79
CA LYS A 292 2.23 14.35 23.77
C LYS A 292 3.61 14.97 24.01
N THR A 293 3.95 15.35 25.25
CA THR A 293 5.21 16.06 25.54
C THR A 293 6.05 15.36 26.61
N ARG A 294 7.39 15.45 26.49
CA ARG A 294 8.34 14.90 27.47
C ARG A 294 8.12 15.47 28.87
N SER A 295 7.81 16.76 28.99
CA SER A 295 7.51 17.40 30.28
C SER A 295 6.30 16.77 30.99
N LYS A 296 5.23 16.45 30.24
CA LYS A 296 4.08 15.72 30.79
C LYS A 296 4.46 14.29 31.19
N CYS A 297 5.29 13.63 30.39
CA CYS A 297 5.81 12.30 30.71
C CYS A 297 6.61 12.30 32.02
N LEU A 298 7.54 13.25 32.17
CA LEU A 298 8.33 13.41 33.40
C LEU A 298 7.44 13.69 34.61
N LYS A 299 6.40 14.53 34.47
CA LYS A 299 5.45 14.80 35.56
C LYS A 299 4.70 13.54 36.00
N VAL A 300 4.18 12.75 35.05
CA VAL A 300 3.46 11.51 35.37
C VAL A 300 4.41 10.47 35.99
N ALA A 301 5.63 10.34 35.45
CA ALA A 301 6.65 9.46 36.04
C ALA A 301 7.02 9.89 37.47
N ASP A 302 7.15 11.20 37.72
CA ASP A 302 7.42 11.76 39.05
C ASP A 302 6.32 11.40 40.05
N GLU A 303 5.05 11.52 39.65
CA GLU A 303 3.89 11.16 40.47
C GLU A 303 3.87 9.67 40.83
N TYR A 304 4.13 8.78 39.86
CA TYR A 304 4.22 7.34 40.09
C TYR A 304 5.39 6.96 41.02
N LEU A 305 6.58 7.52 40.78
CA LEU A 305 7.75 7.25 41.61
C LEU A 305 7.54 7.73 43.04
N LYS A 306 6.96 8.92 43.22
CA LYS A 306 6.57 9.43 44.54
C LYS A 306 5.57 8.52 45.25
N GLY A 307 4.69 7.85 44.51
CA GLY A 307 3.74 6.86 45.00
C GLY A 307 4.31 5.47 45.26
N GLY A 308 5.64 5.27 45.15
CA GLY A 308 6.28 3.97 45.38
C GLY A 308 6.11 2.96 44.23
N LYS A 309 5.64 3.39 43.05
CA LYS A 309 5.45 2.52 41.89
C LYS A 309 6.70 2.43 41.02
N SER A 310 6.94 1.28 40.42
CA SER A 310 7.97 1.14 39.37
C SER A 310 7.43 1.65 38.05
N VAL A 311 8.27 2.30 37.25
CA VAL A 311 7.84 3.01 36.04
C VAL A 311 8.58 2.51 34.81
N ALA A 312 7.86 2.29 33.72
CA ALA A 312 8.41 1.99 32.41
C ALA A 312 8.14 3.14 31.43
N VAL A 313 9.21 3.75 30.91
CA VAL A 313 9.14 4.85 29.94
C VAL A 313 9.22 4.30 28.54
N ASP A 314 8.05 4.24 27.89
CA ASP A 314 7.81 3.80 26.53
C ASP A 314 7.91 4.96 25.53
N ASN A 315 9.15 5.43 25.39
CA ASN A 315 9.60 6.44 24.42
C ASN A 315 10.87 5.92 23.72
N THR A 316 11.26 6.57 22.62
CA THR A 316 12.42 6.15 21.82
C THR A 316 13.78 6.37 22.51
N ASN A 317 13.92 7.43 23.32
CA ASN A 317 15.12 7.78 24.09
C ASN A 317 16.46 7.60 23.34
N ALA A 318 16.52 8.15 22.11
CA ALA A 318 17.60 7.90 21.16
C ALA A 318 18.98 8.40 21.60
N ASP A 319 19.03 9.56 22.26
CA ASP A 319 20.26 10.30 22.56
C ASP A 319 20.50 10.44 24.09
N PRO A 320 21.76 10.65 24.53
CA PRO A 320 22.11 10.77 25.94
C PRO A 320 21.44 11.96 26.62
N GLU A 321 21.24 13.07 25.90
CA GLU A 321 20.56 14.26 26.41
C GLU A 321 19.12 13.95 26.83
N THR A 322 18.39 13.17 26.02
CA THR A 322 17.04 12.73 26.37
C THR A 322 17.06 11.74 27.53
N ARG A 323 18.04 10.83 27.58
CA ARG A 323 18.18 9.84 28.67
C ARG A 323 18.54 10.48 30.00
N ALA A 324 19.32 11.56 30.00
CA ALA A 324 19.74 12.29 31.19
C ALA A 324 18.56 12.75 32.04
N HIS A 325 17.46 13.19 31.43
CA HIS A 325 16.25 13.60 32.18
C HIS A 325 15.63 12.46 33.01
N TRP A 326 15.65 11.23 32.50
CA TRP A 326 15.16 10.06 33.23
C TRP A 326 16.13 9.64 34.33
N ILE A 327 17.43 9.72 34.05
CA ILE A 327 18.49 9.43 35.03
C ILE A 327 18.43 10.41 36.20
N GLU A 328 18.23 11.71 35.94
CA GLU A 328 18.03 12.73 36.97
C GLU A 328 16.79 12.45 37.82
N LEU A 329 15.69 12.03 37.18
CA LEU A 329 14.46 11.67 37.90
C LEU A 329 14.67 10.45 38.80
N ALA A 330 15.37 9.41 38.33
CA ALA A 330 15.69 8.24 39.15
C ALA A 330 16.57 8.61 40.35
N LYS A 331 17.59 9.47 40.14
CA LYS A 331 18.46 10.00 41.20
C LYS A 331 17.67 10.76 42.26
N LYS A 332 16.68 11.58 41.87
CA LYS A 332 15.81 12.33 42.79
C LYS A 332 15.11 11.43 43.81
N TYR A 333 14.67 10.24 43.39
CA TYR A 333 13.97 9.27 44.24
C TYR A 333 14.89 8.17 44.79
N ASN A 334 16.19 8.23 44.51
CA ASN A 334 17.18 7.22 44.90
C ASN A 334 16.78 5.79 44.48
N VAL A 335 16.21 5.66 43.28
CA VAL A 335 15.84 4.37 42.67
C VAL A 335 16.82 4.02 41.55
N PRO A 336 17.13 2.73 41.32
CA PRO A 336 17.91 2.32 40.16
C PRO A 336 17.18 2.62 38.86
N ILE A 337 17.94 2.99 37.83
CA ILE A 337 17.46 3.12 36.46
C ILE A 337 18.10 2.07 35.55
N ARG A 338 17.30 1.44 34.69
CA ARG A 338 17.72 0.39 33.76
C ARG A 338 17.30 0.73 32.34
N CYS A 339 18.08 0.29 31.35
CA CYS A 339 17.78 0.53 29.94
C CYS A 339 17.47 -0.78 29.23
N ILE A 340 16.33 -0.84 28.53
CA ILE A 340 16.02 -1.93 27.59
C ILE A 340 16.31 -1.43 26.18
N ARG A 341 17.37 -1.97 25.59
CA ARG A 341 17.85 -1.64 24.25
C ARG A 341 17.30 -2.66 23.25
N LEU A 342 16.32 -2.24 22.44
CA LEU A 342 15.78 -3.07 21.36
C LEU A 342 16.57 -2.85 20.07
N SER A 343 17.40 -3.80 19.69
CA SER A 343 18.31 -3.75 18.53
C SER A 343 17.63 -4.03 17.19
N THR A 344 16.30 -3.95 17.13
CA THR A 344 15.48 -4.26 15.94
C THR A 344 15.99 -3.53 14.69
N PRO A 345 16.30 -4.25 13.60
CA PRO A 345 16.75 -3.64 12.36
C PRO A 345 15.75 -2.63 11.79
N GLN A 346 16.24 -1.55 11.16
CA GLN A 346 15.37 -0.49 10.65
C GLN A 346 14.36 -0.98 9.60
N SER A 347 14.73 -1.97 8.79
CA SER A 347 13.83 -2.64 7.85
C SER A 347 12.64 -3.30 8.57
N ILE A 348 12.91 -3.98 9.68
CA ILE A 348 11.88 -4.59 10.53
C ILE A 348 11.04 -3.53 11.24
N CYS A 349 11.63 -2.45 11.73
CA CYS A 349 10.86 -1.33 12.33
C CYS A 349 9.84 -0.75 11.33
N LYS A 350 10.26 -0.52 10.08
CA LYS A 350 9.38 -0.03 9.00
C LYS A 350 8.32 -1.06 8.64
N HIS A 351 8.69 -2.33 8.58
CA HIS A 351 7.78 -3.45 8.34
C HIS A 351 6.71 -3.56 9.43
N ASN A 352 7.11 -3.57 10.71
CA ASN A 352 6.20 -3.60 11.85
C ASN A 352 5.22 -2.41 11.82
N ASN A 353 5.71 -1.22 11.51
CA ASN A 353 4.87 -0.03 11.34
C ASN A 353 3.82 -0.21 10.23
N ALA A 354 4.22 -0.75 9.08
CA ALA A 354 3.32 -1.03 7.97
C ALA A 354 2.28 -2.11 8.31
N VAL A 355 2.71 -3.22 8.92
CA VAL A 355 1.82 -4.31 9.38
C VAL A 355 0.76 -3.76 10.33
N ARG A 356 1.17 -3.01 11.36
CA ARG A 356 0.22 -2.46 12.36
C ARG A 356 -0.79 -1.53 11.72
N ALA A 357 -0.29 -0.55 10.95
CA ALA A 357 -1.13 0.48 10.34
C ALA A 357 -2.17 -0.10 9.37
N ALA A 358 -1.83 -1.19 8.67
CA ALA A 358 -2.73 -1.83 7.72
C ALA A 358 -3.72 -2.82 8.38
N ASN A 359 -3.51 -3.20 9.64
CA ASN A 359 -4.35 -4.16 10.35
C ASN A 359 -4.95 -3.58 11.66
N PRO A 360 -5.65 -2.42 11.61
CA PRO A 360 -6.15 -1.72 12.81
C PRO A 360 -7.26 -2.47 13.57
N LYS A 361 -7.85 -3.51 12.96
CA LYS A 361 -8.93 -4.32 13.56
C LYS A 361 -8.46 -5.63 14.18
N ILE A 362 -7.16 -5.92 14.12
CA ILE A 362 -6.58 -7.16 14.64
C ILE A 362 -5.84 -6.81 15.93
N GLU A 363 -6.48 -7.10 17.06
CA GLU A 363 -5.98 -6.77 18.40
C GLU A 363 -4.57 -7.33 18.65
N SER A 364 -4.28 -8.54 18.18
CA SER A 364 -2.96 -9.17 18.36
C SER A 364 -1.83 -8.49 17.57
N LEU A 365 -2.16 -7.69 16.55
CA LEU A 365 -1.18 -6.93 15.77
C LEU A 365 -1.16 -5.45 16.16
N ASN A 366 -2.32 -4.82 16.35
CA ASN A 366 -2.43 -3.38 16.56
C ASN A 366 -3.41 -3.01 17.69
N PRO A 367 -3.11 -3.39 18.95
CA PRO A 367 -4.01 -3.18 20.10
C PRO A 367 -4.26 -1.70 20.43
N GLU A 368 -3.38 -0.81 19.94
CA GLU A 368 -3.44 0.62 20.21
C GLU A 368 -3.93 1.44 19.01
N ASN A 369 -4.49 0.79 17.98
CA ASN A 369 -4.98 1.42 16.75
C ASN A 369 -3.98 2.43 16.14
N ARG A 370 -2.70 2.04 16.11
CA ARG A 370 -1.60 2.84 15.58
C ARG A 370 -1.77 3.07 14.09
N THR A 371 -1.57 4.31 13.68
CA THR A 371 -1.56 4.73 12.27
C THR A 371 -0.15 4.67 11.69
N LEU A 372 -0.05 4.73 10.37
CA LEU A 372 1.24 4.65 9.67
C LEU A 372 2.15 5.81 10.05
N LEU A 373 3.27 5.52 10.69
CA LEU A 373 4.30 6.50 10.97
C LEU A 373 5.08 6.83 9.69
N PRO A 374 5.36 8.12 9.40
CA PRO A 374 6.10 8.50 8.21
C PRO A 374 7.58 8.08 8.30
N GLY A 375 8.18 7.78 7.14
CA GLY A 375 9.57 7.34 7.03
C GLY A 375 10.61 8.25 7.69
N ILE A 376 10.32 9.56 7.77
CA ILE A 376 11.21 10.54 8.41
C ILE A 376 11.42 10.27 9.90
N ALA A 377 10.47 9.65 10.60
CA ALA A 377 10.60 9.36 12.02
C ALA A 377 11.71 8.34 12.31
N PHE A 378 11.84 7.32 11.45
CA PHE A 378 12.91 6.31 11.54
C PHE A 378 14.28 6.94 11.22
N GLY A 379 14.33 7.81 10.20
CA GLY A 379 15.53 8.54 9.84
C GLY A 379 15.99 9.51 10.93
N ASP A 380 15.05 10.24 11.54
CA ASP A 380 15.34 11.15 12.64
C ASP A 380 15.88 10.42 13.88
N PHE A 381 15.26 9.29 14.24
CA PHE A 381 15.80 8.44 15.31
C PHE A 381 17.24 8.02 15.00
N THR A 382 17.47 7.47 13.81
CA THR A 382 18.79 6.96 13.40
C THR A 382 19.86 8.05 13.45
N ARG A 383 19.52 9.28 13.05
CA ARG A 383 20.42 10.43 13.09
C ARG A 383 20.80 10.86 14.51
N ARG A 384 19.86 10.77 15.46
CA ARG A 384 20.09 11.15 16.87
C ARG A 384 20.66 10.02 17.70
N PHE A 385 20.46 8.78 17.26
CA PHE A 385 20.74 7.60 18.04
C PHE A 385 22.22 7.51 18.46
N GLN A 386 22.43 7.32 19.76
CA GLN A 386 23.72 6.95 20.33
C GLN A 386 23.49 5.81 21.33
N GLU A 387 24.30 4.76 21.21
CA GLU A 387 24.19 3.55 22.03
C GLU A 387 24.24 3.88 23.53
N PRO A 388 23.28 3.41 24.35
CA PRO A 388 23.27 3.67 25.78
C PRO A 388 24.53 3.11 26.45
N GLN A 389 25.09 3.84 27.41
CA GLN A 389 26.29 3.45 28.15
C GLN A 389 26.03 3.41 29.65
N ILE A 390 26.62 2.44 30.36
CA ILE A 390 26.55 2.34 31.82
C ILE A 390 27.04 3.64 32.49
N SER A 391 28.02 4.31 31.89
CA SER A 391 28.57 5.59 32.36
C SER A 391 27.56 6.74 32.40
N GLU A 392 26.41 6.63 31.72
CA GLU A 392 25.33 7.62 31.84
C GLU A 392 24.66 7.57 33.23
N GLY A 393 24.72 6.41 33.91
CA GLY A 393 24.12 6.18 35.22
C GLY A 393 23.12 5.03 35.28
N PHE A 394 23.09 4.15 34.26
CA PHE A 394 22.28 2.94 34.28
C PHE A 394 22.87 1.88 35.21
N LYS A 395 22.01 1.18 35.95
CA LYS A 395 22.39 -0.01 36.74
C LYS A 395 22.75 -1.17 35.82
N ASP A 396 21.97 -1.38 34.76
CA ASP A 396 22.23 -2.36 33.70
C ASP A 396 21.62 -1.88 32.36
N ILE A 397 22.07 -2.51 31.27
CA ILE A 397 21.52 -2.35 29.93
C ILE A 397 21.17 -3.73 29.41
N ILE A 398 19.89 -3.97 29.22
CA ILE A 398 19.35 -5.22 28.68
C ILE A 398 19.25 -5.09 27.17
N HIS A 399 20.05 -5.86 26.45
CA HIS A 399 19.96 -5.95 24.99
C HIS A 399 18.91 -6.99 24.59
N VAL A 400 17.97 -6.58 23.75
CA VAL A 400 16.88 -7.43 23.25
C VAL A 400 16.89 -7.40 21.73
N ASP A 401 17.19 -8.55 21.15
CA ASP A 401 17.13 -8.76 19.71
C ASP A 401 15.69 -8.98 19.25
N PHE A 402 15.40 -8.54 18.03
CA PHE A 402 14.07 -8.73 17.46
C PHE A 402 13.80 -10.21 17.16
N GLN A 403 12.65 -10.67 17.62
CA GLN A 403 12.03 -11.92 17.19
C GLN A 403 10.53 -11.69 17.03
N PHE A 404 9.95 -12.29 16.00
CA PHE A 404 8.50 -12.28 15.86
C PHE A 404 7.88 -13.19 16.92
N GLU A 405 6.92 -12.65 17.67
CA GLU A 405 6.08 -13.43 18.56
C GLU A 405 4.61 -13.02 18.35
N GLY A 406 3.76 -13.98 18.02
CA GLY A 406 2.34 -13.75 17.79
C GLY A 406 1.59 -15.06 17.59
N ASP A 407 0.26 -14.98 17.59
CA ASP A 407 -0.59 -16.13 17.24
C ASP A 407 -0.41 -16.53 15.76
N PRO A 408 -0.89 -17.72 15.34
CA PRO A 408 -0.73 -18.18 13.95
C PRO A 408 -1.28 -17.19 12.90
N THR A 409 -2.40 -16.53 13.17
CA THR A 409 -2.99 -15.54 12.27
C THR A 409 -2.08 -14.32 12.13
N ALA A 410 -1.58 -13.78 13.24
CA ALA A 410 -0.62 -12.69 13.25
C ALA A 410 0.67 -13.08 12.52
N ARG A 411 1.14 -14.33 12.69
CA ARG A 411 2.33 -14.87 12.02
C ARG A 411 2.15 -14.85 10.51
N GLU A 412 1.05 -15.36 9.99
CA GLU A 412 0.77 -15.39 8.55
C GLU A 412 0.69 -13.99 7.93
N ILE A 413 0.06 -13.04 8.63
CA ILE A 413 -0.06 -11.66 8.18
C ILE A 413 1.31 -10.98 8.19
N TRP A 414 2.05 -11.11 9.30
CA TRP A 414 3.36 -10.47 9.49
C TRP A 414 4.43 -11.04 8.54
N ALA A 415 4.33 -12.32 8.16
CA ALA A 415 5.22 -13.00 7.23
C ALA A 415 5.16 -12.51 5.76
N ARG A 416 4.17 -11.70 5.40
CA ARG A 416 4.05 -11.10 4.07
C ARG A 416 4.93 -9.87 3.95
N HIS A 417 5.34 -9.47 2.75
CA HIS A 417 6.00 -8.19 2.54
C HIS A 417 5.01 -7.02 2.64
N TRP A 418 5.28 -6.05 3.52
CA TRP A 418 4.43 -4.85 3.71
C TRP A 418 5.07 -3.54 3.23
N ILE A 419 6.36 -3.55 2.93
CA ILE A 419 7.16 -2.37 2.55
C ILE A 419 7.77 -2.51 1.16
#